data_AF-A0A1F4F5T7-F1
#
_entry.id   AF-A0A1F4F5T7-F1
#
_cell.length_a   1.000
_cell.length_b   1.000
_cell.length_c   1.000
_cell.angle_alpha   90.00
_cell.angle_beta   90.00
_cell.angle_gamma   90.00
#
_symmetry.space_group_name_H-M   'P 1'
#
loop_
_entity.id
_entity.type
_entity.pdbx_description
1 polymer ?
#
loop_
_entity_poly.entity_id
_entity_poly.type
_entity_poly.pdbx_seq_one_letter_code
_entity_poly.pdbx_strand_id
1 'polypeptide(L)' 'MFEVIENQLRNNDPPETRKTLERLVGGGRARQEAIRLIACVLATELFTVMKSESPYDNARYIANLRRLPKLPFEED' A
#
# COMPACT_ATOMS: atom_id res chain seq x y z
N MET A 1 -11.30 1.09 1.83
CA MET A 1 -9.81 1.06 1.84
C MET A 1 -9.25 0.33 3.05
N PHE A 2 -9.49 0.79 4.28
CA PHE A 2 -8.98 0.10 5.49
C PHE A 2 -9.39 -1.37 5.60
N GLU A 3 -10.66 -1.68 5.32
CA GLU A 3 -11.15 -3.07 5.31
C GLU A 3 -10.42 -3.94 4.28
N VAL A 4 -10.12 -3.41 3.08
CA VAL A 4 -9.33 -4.13 2.06
C VAL A 4 -7.94 -4.44 2.60
N ILE A 5 -7.28 -3.47 3.26
CA ILE A 5 -5.96 -3.69 3.85
C ILE A 5 -6.02 -4.72 4.98
N GLU A 6 -7.03 -4.67 5.86
CA GLU A 6 -7.20 -5.66 6.91
C GLU A 6 -7.48 -7.06 6.32
N ASN A 7 -8.19 -7.16 5.19
CA ASN A 7 -8.38 -8.42 4.48
C ASN A 7 -7.08 -8.94 3.86
N GLN A 8 -6.27 -8.07 3.22
CA GLN A 8 -4.95 -8.43 2.73
C GLN A 8 -4.03 -8.92 3.86
N LEU A 9 -4.06 -8.25 5.01
CA LEU A 9 -3.29 -8.64 6.19
C LEU A 9 -3.76 -9.99 6.75
N ARG A 10 -5.08 -10.19 6.88
CA ARG A 10 -5.69 -11.43 7.36
C ARG A 10 -5.35 -12.62 6.46
N ASN A 11 -5.47 -12.43 5.15
CA ASN A 11 -5.24 -13.47 4.15
C ASN A 11 -3.74 -13.61 3.79
N ASN A 12 -2.91 -12.66 4.24
CA ASN A 12 -1.51 -12.54 3.85
C ASN A 12 -1.30 -12.48 2.33
N ASP A 13 -2.18 -11.75 1.65
CA ASP A 13 -2.24 -11.64 0.20
C ASP A 13 -2.50 -10.18 -0.24
N PRO A 14 -1.51 -9.47 -0.80
CA PRO A 14 -0.13 -9.93 -0.97
C PRO A 14 0.64 -9.94 0.37
N PRO A 15 1.64 -10.83 0.55
CA PRO A 15 2.46 -10.86 1.76
C PRO A 15 3.26 -9.56 1.95
N GLU A 16 3.49 -8.79 0.89
CA GLU A 16 4.11 -7.48 0.95
C GLU A 16 3.33 -6.45 1.76
N THR A 17 2.01 -6.58 1.87
CA THR A 17 1.21 -5.69 2.73
C THR A 17 1.63 -5.87 4.19
N ARG A 18 1.77 -7.11 4.65
CA ARG A 18 2.24 -7.44 6.01
C ARG A 18 3.70 -7.01 6.22
N LYS A 19 4.60 -7.38 5.31
CA LYS A 19 6.03 -7.01 5.40
C LYS A 19 6.21 -5.50 5.47
N THR A 20 5.41 -4.75 4.71
CA THR A 20 5.44 -3.28 4.71
C THR A 20 4.93 -2.71 6.02
N LEU A 21 3.82 -3.25 6.55
CA LEU A 21 3.30 -2.83 7.85
C LEU A 21 4.33 -3.05 8.97
N GLU A 22 4.89 -4.26 9.05
CA GLU A 22 5.90 -4.63 10.05
C GLU A 22 7.13 -3.73 9.96
N ARG A 23 7.61 -3.45 8.74
CA ARG A 23 8.76 -2.56 8.51
C ARG A 23 8.48 -1.12 8.95
N LEU A 24 7.31 -0.57 8.64
CA LEU A 24 6.95 0.80 9.03
C LEU A 24 6.78 0.94 10.54
N VAL A 25 6.15 -0.05 11.18
CA VAL A 25 5.99 -0.09 12.65
C VAL A 25 7.32 -0.30 13.35
N GLY A 26 8.16 -1.21 12.85
CA GLY A 26 9.52 -1.42 13.37
C GLY A 26 10.43 -0.19 13.23
N GLY A 27 10.13 0.69 12.26
CA GLY A 27 10.76 2.00 12.11
C GLY A 27 10.19 3.11 13.01
N GLY A 28 9.30 2.79 13.95
CA GLY A 28 8.77 3.71 14.94
C GLY A 28 7.45 4.40 14.57
N ARG A 29 6.84 4.08 13.43
CA ARG A 29 5.52 4.64 13.07
C ARG A 29 4.39 3.94 13.81
N ALA A 30 3.35 4.68 14.14
CA ALA A 30 2.14 4.07 14.70
C ALA A 30 1.48 3.13 13.67
N ARG A 31 0.95 1.98 14.11
CA ARG A 31 0.27 1.01 13.22
C ARG A 31 -0.79 1.69 12.35
N GLN A 32 -1.59 2.58 12.93
CA GLN A 32 -2.65 3.28 12.21
C GLN A 32 -2.09 4.21 11.11
N GLU A 33 -0.96 4.87 11.35
CA GLU A 33 -0.27 5.69 10.36
C GLU A 33 0.29 4.83 9.22
N ALA A 34 0.93 3.70 9.55
CA ALA A 34 1.44 2.75 8.57
C ALA A 34 0.32 2.21 7.67
N ILE A 35 -0.85 1.89 8.24
CA ILE A 35 -2.01 1.44 7.46
C ILE A 35 -2.56 2.56 6.56
N ARG A 36 -2.56 3.82 7.03
CA ARG A 36 -2.93 4.97 6.18
C ARG A 36 -2.01 5.07 4.96
N LEU A 37 -0.70 4.93 5.14
CA LEU A 37 0.27 4.96 4.04
C LEU A 37 0.04 3.82 3.02
N ILE A 38 -0.21 2.60 3.52
CA ILE A 38 -0.55 1.45 2.67
C ILE A 38 -1.87 1.71 1.90
N ALA A 39 -2.86 2.29 2.56
CA ALA A 39 -4.12 2.65 1.92
C ALA A 39 -3.94 3.72 0.84
N CYS A 40 -3.05 4.70 1.03
CA CYS A 40 -2.69 5.68 0.00
C CYS A 40 -2.09 5.00 -1.23
N VAL A 41 -1.20 4.02 -1.05
CA VAL A 41 -0.61 3.27 -2.16
C VAL A 41 -1.69 2.50 -2.94
N LEU A 42 -2.62 1.84 -2.25
CA LEU A 42 -3.74 1.15 -2.91
C LEU A 42 -4.66 2.15 -3.62
N ALA A 43 -4.91 3.32 -3.02
CA ALA A 43 -5.73 4.35 -3.63
C ALA A 43 -5.10 4.88 -4.93
N THR A 44 -3.77 5.08 -4.96
CA THR A 44 -3.06 5.47 -6.18
C THR A 44 -3.23 4.44 -7.28
N GLU A 45 -3.10 3.14 -6.95
CA GLU A 45 -3.27 2.08 -7.93
C GLU A 45 -4.69 2.07 -8.52
N LEU A 46 -5.72 2.15 -7.66
CA LEU A 46 -7.11 2.20 -8.11
C LEU A 46 -7.41 3.47 -8.92
N PHE A 47 -6.82 4.61 -8.55
CA PHE A 47 -6.96 5.84 -9.31
C PHE A 47 -6.31 5.72 -10.70
N THR A 48 -5.15 5.09 -10.82
CA THR A 48 -4.51 4.82 -12.12
C THR A 48 -5.36 3.89 -12.98
N VAL A 49 -5.91 2.82 -12.39
CA VAL A 49 -6.85 1.92 -13.07
C VAL A 49 -8.03 2.68 -13.66
N MET A 50 -8.66 3.55 -12.85
CA MET A 50 -9.81 4.35 -13.29
C MET A 50 -9.44 5.41 -14.33
N LYS A 51 -8.31 6.09 -14.17
CA LYS A 51 -7.90 7.20 -15.05
C LYS A 51 -7.38 6.71 -16.41
N SER A 52 -6.69 5.58 -16.42
CA SER A 52 -6.02 5.05 -17.61
C SER A 52 -6.76 3.89 -18.27
N GLU A 53 -7.95 3.54 -17.77
CA GLU A 53 -8.75 2.37 -18.22
C GLU A 53 -7.92 1.08 -18.28
N SER A 54 -6.94 0.96 -17.38
CA SER A 54 -5.99 -0.15 -17.34
C SER A 54 -6.38 -1.14 -16.24
N PRO A 55 -6.11 -2.44 -16.38
CA PRO A 55 -6.37 -3.41 -15.31
C PRO A 55 -5.51 -3.10 -14.07
N TYR A 56 -5.98 -3.55 -12.92
CA TYR A 56 -5.22 -3.49 -11.67
C TYR A 56 -3.89 -4.21 -11.81
N ASP A 57 -2.79 -3.53 -11.45
CA ASP A 57 -1.44 -4.05 -11.52
C ASP A 57 -0.89 -4.31 -10.11
N ASN A 58 -0.92 -5.58 -9.71
CA ASN A 58 -0.41 -6.00 -8.40
C ASN A 58 1.11 -5.77 -8.26
N ALA A 59 1.87 -5.87 -9.35
CA ALA A 59 3.31 -5.65 -9.31
C ALA A 59 3.62 -4.17 -9.05
N ARG A 60 2.86 -3.25 -9.67
CA ARG A 60 2.94 -1.80 -9.40
C ARG A 60 2.54 -1.46 -7.97
N TYR A 61 1.46 -2.07 -7.47
CA TYR A 61 1.06 -1.95 -6.07
C TYR A 61 2.19 -2.37 -5.11
N ILE A 62 2.77 -3.57 -5.31
CA ILE A 62 3.88 -4.10 -4.50
C ILE A 62 5.12 -3.21 -4.58
N ALA A 63 5.48 -2.72 -5.76
CA ALA A 63 6.62 -1.82 -5.93
C ALA A 63 6.45 -0.53 -5.11
N ASN A 64 5.23 0.03 -5.11
CA ASN A 64 4.91 1.21 -4.31
C ASN A 64 4.87 0.93 -2.81
N LEU A 65 4.40 -0.24 -2.36
CA LEU A 65 4.47 -0.65 -0.95
C LEU A 65 5.92 -0.67 -0.44
N ARG A 66 6.85 -1.17 -1.25
CA ARG A 66 8.28 -1.23 -0.90
C ARG A 66 8.92 0.15 -0.78
N ARG A 67 8.39 1.17 -1.47
CA ARG A 67 8.86 2.57 -1.43
C ARG A 67 8.36 3.35 -0.21
N LEU A 68 7.31 2.88 0.47
CA LEU A 68 6.85 3.52 1.70
C LEU A 68 8.01 3.68 2.70
N PRO A 69 8.11 4.80 3.43
CA PRO A 69 7.04 5.78 3.64
C PRO A 69 6.87 6.82 2.53
N LYS A 70 7.77 6.89 1.53
CA LYS A 70 7.60 7.81 0.40
C LYS A 70 6.39 7.40 -0.43
N LEU A 71 5.45 8.31 -0.62
CA LEU A 71 4.22 8.05 -1.35
C LEU A 71 4.45 8.12 -2.87
N PRO A 72 3.67 7.38 -3.68
CA PRO A 72 3.88 7.33 -5.13
C PRO A 72 3.65 8.66 -5.87
N PHE A 73 2.99 9.60 -5.21
CA PHE A 73 2.66 10.94 -5.74
C PHE A 73 3.51 12.05 -5.11
N GLU A 74 4.42 11.72 -4.20
CA GLU A 74 5.41 12.68 -3.70
C GLU A 74 6.57 12.76 -4.69
N GLU A 75 6.81 13.95 -5.23
CA GLU A 75 8.01 14.26 -6.03
C GLU A 75 9.27 14.23 -5.14
N ASP A 76 10.44 13.97 -5.73
CA ASP A 76 11.75 14.14 -5.06
C ASP A 76 12.13 15.63 -4.94
#